data_AF-A0A919AB56-F1
#
_entry.id   AF-A0A919AB56-F1
#
_cell.length_a   1.000
_cell.length_b   1.000
_cell.length_c   1.000
_cell.angle_alpha   90.00
_cell.angle_beta   90.00
_cell.angle_gamma   90.00
#
_symmetry.space_group_name_H-M   'P 1'
#
loop_
_entity.id
_entity.type
_entity.pdbx_description
1 polymer ?
#
loop_
_entity_poly.entity_id
_entity_poly.type
_entity_poly.pdbx_seq_one_letter_code
_entity_poly.pdbx_strand_id
1 'polypeptide(L)'
;MERVEAELFTDAGNDAVVRLPGRRFPGVLVQGDTLRILSADVAELVELCAAGDLEARQAASLIQEELGAKLQRYTDALDAHGERHPF
;
A
#
# COMPACT_ATOMS: atom_id res chain seq x y z
N MET A 1 -11.80 -3.31 -20.91
CA MET A 1 -11.08 -4.07 -19.87
C MET A 1 -10.21 -5.08 -20.59
N GLU A 2 -8.90 -4.96 -20.43
CA GLU A 2 -7.95 -5.98 -20.88
C GLU A 2 -7.83 -7.06 -19.79
N ARG A 3 -7.68 -8.33 -20.19
CA ARG A 3 -7.46 -9.44 -19.26
C ARG A 3 -6.02 -9.88 -19.38
N VAL A 4 -5.32 -9.88 -18.24
CA VAL A 4 -3.95 -10.37 -18.13
C VAL A 4 -3.89 -11.43 -17.05
N GLU A 5 -3.02 -12.42 -17.23
CA GLU A 5 -2.66 -13.38 -16.19
C GLU A 5 -1.60 -12.74 -15.28
N ALA A 6 -1.77 -12.84 -13.97
CA ALA A 6 -0.86 -12.28 -12.98
C ALA A 6 -0.50 -13.34 -11.95
N GLU A 7 0.74 -13.30 -11.48
CA GLU A 7 1.19 -14.16 -10.38
C GLU A 7 0.68 -13.59 -9.06
N LEU A 8 0.11 -14.44 -8.21
CA LEU A 8 -0.46 -14.05 -6.93
C LEU A 8 0.41 -14.61 -5.79
N PHE A 9 0.93 -13.73 -4.93
CA PHE A 9 1.85 -14.08 -3.84
C PHE A 9 1.16 -14.19 -2.47
N THR A 10 0.01 -13.54 -2.30
CA THR A 10 -0.82 -13.60 -1.08
C THR A 10 -2.27 -13.99 -1.40
N ASP A 11 -3.20 -13.99 -0.44
CA ASP A 11 -4.62 -14.14 -0.76
C ASP A 11 -5.15 -12.96 -1.60
N ALA A 12 -6.30 -13.16 -2.26
CA ALA A 12 -6.95 -12.15 -3.11
C ALA A 12 -7.74 -11.07 -2.31
N GLY A 13 -7.33 -10.78 -1.08
CA GLY A 13 -7.94 -9.76 -0.22
C GLY A 13 -7.56 -8.32 -0.59
N ASN A 14 -7.85 -7.38 0.32
CA ASN A 14 -7.78 -5.94 0.08
C ASN A 14 -6.37 -5.39 -0.24
N ASP A 15 -5.32 -6.16 0.03
CA ASP A 15 -3.92 -5.84 -0.23
C ASP A 15 -3.16 -7.04 -0.82
N ALA A 16 -3.71 -7.61 -1.91
CA ALA A 16 -3.07 -8.73 -2.60
C ALA A 16 -1.71 -8.32 -3.18
N VAL A 17 -0.69 -9.15 -3.00
CA VAL A 17 0.63 -8.94 -3.63
C VAL A 17 0.63 -9.69 -4.95
N VAL A 18 0.75 -8.96 -6.05
CA VAL A 18 0.63 -9.50 -7.41
C VAL A 18 1.78 -9.05 -8.30
N ARG A 19 2.26 -9.93 -9.17
CA ARG A 19 3.18 -9.56 -10.25
C ARG A 19 2.44 -9.57 -11.57
N LEU A 20 2.29 -8.38 -12.15
CA LEU A 20 1.79 -8.23 -13.52
C LEU A 20 2.87 -8.63 -14.53
N PRO A 21 2.48 -9.09 -15.73
CA PRO A 21 3.43 -9.45 -16.79
C PRO A 21 4.44 -8.32 -17.08
N GLY A 22 5.71 -8.69 -17.21
CA GLY A 22 6.80 -7.76 -17.53
C GLY A 22 7.34 -6.94 -16.35
N ARG A 23 6.79 -7.09 -15.14
CA ARG A 23 7.34 -6.47 -13.92
C ARG A 23 8.42 -7.34 -13.30
N ARG A 24 9.53 -6.73 -12.88
CA ARG A 24 10.62 -7.43 -12.16
C ARG A 24 10.24 -7.78 -10.72
N PHE A 25 9.55 -6.88 -10.04
CA PHE A 25 9.10 -7.06 -8.66
C PHE A 25 7.57 -7.04 -8.63
N PRO A 26 6.92 -7.78 -7.72
CA PRO A 26 5.48 -7.68 -7.55
C PRO A 26 5.11 -6.30 -7.00
N GLY A 27 3.82 -6.00 -6.94
CA GLY A 27 3.29 -4.81 -6.28
C GLY A 27 2.13 -5.18 -5.38
N VAL A 28 1.72 -4.25 -4.52
CA VAL A 28 0.52 -4.37 -3.70
C VAL A 28 -0.66 -3.81 -4.49
N LEU A 29 -1.71 -4.61 -4.64
CA LEU A 29 -3.01 -4.15 -5.13
C LEU A 29 -3.65 -3.29 -4.03
N VAL A 30 -4.01 -2.06 -4.36
CA VAL A 30 -4.81 -1.20 -3.48
C VAL A 30 -6.17 -1.02 -4.12
N GLN A 31 -7.24 -1.41 -3.43
CA GLN A 31 -8.60 -1.23 -3.91
C GLN A 31 -8.96 0.27 -4.01
N GLY A 32 -9.90 0.61 -4.90
CA GLY A 32 -10.21 2.01 -5.21
C GLY A 32 -10.81 2.81 -4.05
N ASP A 33 -11.56 2.15 -3.17
CA ASP A 33 -12.09 2.71 -1.93
C ASP A 33 -10.97 2.96 -0.91
N THR A 34 -10.10 1.99 -0.66
CA THR A 34 -8.90 2.17 0.18
C THR A 34 -8.00 3.28 -0.37
N LEU A 35 -7.78 3.32 -1.69
CA LEU A 35 -7.00 4.38 -2.35
C LEU A 35 -7.63 5.77 -2.12
N ARG A 36 -8.96 5.87 -2.18
CA ARG A 36 -9.66 7.13 -1.93
C ARG A 36 -9.54 7.56 -0.47
N ILE A 37 -9.63 6.63 0.48
CA ILE A 37 -9.45 6.92 1.91
C ILE A 37 -8.03 7.44 2.16
N LEU A 38 -7.00 6.72 1.72
CA LEU A 38 -5.60 7.15 1.84
C LEU A 38 -5.38 8.55 1.24
N SER A 39 -5.98 8.83 0.08
CA SER A 39 -5.88 10.15 -0.54
C SER A 39 -6.58 11.25 0.27
N ALA A 40 -7.70 10.93 0.93
CA ALA A 40 -8.43 11.88 1.77
C ALA A 40 -7.66 12.16 3.07
N ASP A 41 -7.13 11.11 3.72
CA ASP A 41 -6.34 11.22 4.95
C ASP A 41 -5.09 12.08 4.72
N VAL A 42 -4.41 11.90 3.58
CA VAL A 42 -3.24 12.73 3.23
C VAL A 42 -3.66 14.19 2.99
N ALA A 43 -4.82 14.45 2.37
CA ALA A 43 -5.30 15.81 2.17
C ALA A 43 -5.63 16.49 3.51
N GLU A 44 -6.29 15.78 4.43
CA GLU A 44 -6.55 16.26 5.79
C GLU A 44 -5.25 16.57 6.55
N LEU A 45 -4.26 15.67 6.47
CA LEU A 45 -2.94 15.90 7.07
C LEU A 45 -2.29 17.19 6.55
N VAL A 46 -2.41 17.50 5.26
CA VAL A 46 -1.85 18.73 4.68
C VAL A 46 -2.53 19.96 5.28
N GLU A 47 -3.85 19.96 5.42
CA GLU A 47 -4.59 21.06 6.03
C GLU A 47 -4.23 21.24 7.52
N LEU A 48 -4.14 20.14 8.28
CA LEU A 48 -3.72 20.17 9.69
C LEU A 48 -2.30 20.73 9.84
N CYS A 49 -1.37 20.33 8.96
CA CYS A 49 -0.01 20.88 8.93
C CYS A 49 -0.02 22.38 8.64
N ALA A 50 -0.82 22.83 7.67
CA ALA A 50 -0.92 24.25 7.29
C ALA A 50 -1.52 25.10 8.43
N ALA A 51 -2.45 24.55 9.20
CA ALA A 51 -3.03 25.18 10.38
C ALA A 51 -2.10 25.18 11.60
N GLY A 52 -1.00 24.42 11.58
CA GLY A 52 -0.13 24.21 12.74
C GLY A 52 -0.81 23.38 13.84
N ASP A 53 -1.76 22.54 13.47
CA ASP A 53 -2.54 21.73 14.40
C ASP A 53 -1.69 20.58 14.98
N LEU A 54 -1.84 20.33 16.28
CA LEU A 54 -1.17 19.22 16.96
C LEU A 54 -1.73 17.86 16.51
N GLU A 55 -2.97 17.81 16.01
CA GLU A 55 -3.58 16.60 15.44
C GLU A 55 -2.87 16.12 14.17
N ALA A 56 -2.13 16.99 13.48
CA ALA A 56 -1.34 16.62 12.28
C ALA A 56 -0.43 15.42 12.56
N ARG A 57 0.17 15.36 13.76
CA ARG A 57 1.03 14.23 14.14
C ARG A 57 0.24 12.92 14.21
N GLN A 58 -0.97 12.96 14.77
CA GLN A 58 -1.81 11.78 14.90
C GLN A 58 -2.28 11.29 13.53
N ALA A 59 -2.75 12.19 12.67
CA ALA A 59 -3.13 11.87 11.29
C ALA A 59 -1.96 11.24 10.51
N ALA A 60 -0.74 11.81 10.64
CA ALA A 60 0.45 11.24 10.02
C ALA A 60 0.79 9.83 10.53
N SER A 61 0.65 9.58 11.84
CA SER A 61 0.87 8.26 12.43
C SER A 61 -0.09 7.21 11.87
N LEU A 62 -1.38 7.53 11.74
CA LEU A 62 -2.37 6.60 11.18
C LEU A 62 -2.06 6.21 9.73
N ILE A 63 -1.71 7.19 8.89
CA ILE A 63 -1.29 6.95 7.50
C ILE A 63 -0.02 6.09 7.47
N GLN A 64 0.94 6.37 8.35
CA GLN A 64 2.20 5.63 8.44
C GLN A 64 1.99 4.18 8.89
N GLU A 65 1.07 3.92 9.82
CA GLU A 65 0.67 2.58 10.25
C GLU A 65 0.02 1.79 9.11
N GLU A 66 -0.94 2.39 8.40
CA GLU A 66 -1.64 1.75 7.28
C GLU A 66 -0.68 1.41 6.12
N LEU A 67 0.18 2.35 5.72
CA LEU A 67 1.20 2.09 4.70
C LEU A 67 2.24 1.08 5.18
N GLY A 68 2.61 1.13 6.47
CA GLY A 68 3.52 0.18 7.09
C GLY A 68 3.00 -1.25 7.07
N ALA A 69 1.72 -1.45 7.36
CA ALA A 69 1.06 -2.77 7.29
C ALA A 69 1.09 -3.34 5.86
N LYS A 70 0.82 -2.50 4.83
CA LYS A 70 0.90 -2.92 3.42
C LYS A 70 2.34 -3.27 3.01
N LEU A 71 3.32 -2.48 3.47
CA LEU A 71 4.74 -2.74 3.22
C LEU A 71 5.20 -4.04 3.89
N GLN A 72 4.79 -4.29 5.13
CA GLN A 72 5.12 -5.53 5.84
C GLN A 72 4.53 -6.75 5.13
N ARG A 73 3.25 -6.68 4.74
CA ARG A 73 2.60 -7.75 3.97
C ARG A 73 3.31 -8.02 2.65
N TYR A 74 3.79 -6.97 1.97
CA TYR A 74 4.61 -7.10 0.78
C TYR A 74 5.92 -7.84 1.07
N THR A 75 6.70 -7.40 2.06
CA THR A 75 7.99 -8.03 2.39
C THR A 75 7.83 -9.48 2.83
N ASP A 76 6.82 -9.77 3.65
CA ASP A 76 6.51 -11.14 4.08
C ASP A 76 6.20 -12.06 2.91
N ALA A 77 5.46 -11.54 1.91
CA ALA A 77 5.15 -12.27 0.69
C ALA A 77 6.42 -12.53 -0.14
N LEU A 78 7.34 -11.56 -0.23
CA LEU A 78 8.61 -11.77 -0.93
C LEU A 78 9.44 -12.85 -0.23
N ASP A 79 9.56 -12.78 1.09
CA ASP A 79 10.32 -13.75 1.88
C ASP A 79 9.74 -15.16 1.78
N ALA A 80 8.41 -15.30 1.87
CA ALA A 80 7.72 -16.58 1.75
C ALA A 80 7.94 -17.29 0.40
N HIS A 81 8.17 -16.50 -0.66
CA HIS A 81 8.40 -17.01 -2.02
C HIS A 81 9.88 -16.96 -2.44
N GLY A 82 10.80 -16.59 -1.54
CA GLY A 82 12.24 -16.52 -1.82
C GLY A 82 12.63 -15.43 -2.83
N GLU A 83 11.82 -14.39 -2.95
CA GLU A 83 12.05 -13.27 -3.86
C GLU A 83 13.01 -12.24 -3.29
N ARG A 84 13.69 -11.49 -4.15
CA ARG A 84 14.57 -10.39 -3.72
C ARG A 84 13.75 -9.14 -3.42
N HIS A 85 14.13 -8.43 -2.37
CA HIS A 85 13.59 -7.11 -2.04
C HIS A 85 14.08 -6.03 -3.02
N PRO A 86 13.23 -5.05 -3.39
CA PRO A 86 13.60 -3.95 -4.27
C PRO A 86 14.30 -2.78 -3.56
N PHE A 87 14.47 -2.85 -2.25
CA PHE A 87 15.11 -1.86 -1.37
C PHE A 87 15.96 -2.56 -0.31
#